data_AF-A0A7M4AAU3-F1
#
_entry.id   AF-A0A7M4AAU3-F1
#
_cell.length_a   1.000
_cell.length_b   1.000
_cell.length_c   1.000
_cell.angle_alpha   90.00
_cell.angle_beta   90.00
_cell.angle_gamma   90.00
#
_symmetry.space_group_name_H-M   'P 1'
#
loop_
_entity.id
_entity.type
_entity.pdbx_description
1 polymer ?
#
loop_
_entity_poly.entity_id
_entity_poly.type
_entity_poly.pdbx_seq_one_letter_code
_entity_poly.pdbx_strand_id
1 'polypeptide(L)'
;PISLSDFSDDIFNEGWILLTRNFRNGLIAKYSKDLVHYSAEITGLTRGDNKFLAFSIVYQGRIIHDPFNHNFISDTELNRLLKAPPLKISGESWPSNLIVIREEE
;
A
#
# COMPACT_ATOMS: atom_id res chain seq x y z
N PRO A 1 1.40 10.52 3.00
CA PRO A 1 -0.04 10.86 3.11
C PRO A 1 -0.62 10.98 1.70
N ILE A 2 -1.94 11.03 1.57
CA ILE A 2 -2.61 11.33 0.30
C ILE A 2 -3.56 12.51 0.49
N SER A 3 -3.70 13.36 -0.53
CA SER A 3 -4.84 14.26 -0.60
C SER A 3 -6.11 13.47 -0.93
N LEU A 4 -7.23 13.84 -0.33
CA LEU A 4 -8.53 13.24 -0.69
C LEU A 4 -8.95 13.57 -2.12
N SER A 5 -8.50 14.71 -2.67
CA SER A 5 -8.74 15.05 -4.07
C SER A 5 -8.08 14.05 -5.02
N ASP A 6 -6.99 13.42 -4.57
CA ASP A 6 -6.24 12.45 -5.37
C ASP A 6 -6.91 11.08 -5.30
N PHE A 7 -7.77 10.84 -4.30
CA PHE A 7 -8.55 9.62 -4.18
C PHE A 7 -9.73 9.65 -5.17
N SER A 8 -9.43 9.22 -6.40
CA SER A 8 -10.40 9.04 -7.48
C SER A 8 -10.60 7.56 -7.82
N ASP A 9 -11.64 7.25 -8.61
CA ASP A 9 -11.88 5.89 -9.12
C ASP A 9 -10.69 5.35 -9.95
N ASP A 10 -9.80 6.24 -10.45
CA ASP A 10 -8.66 5.91 -11.31
C ASP A 10 -7.29 5.96 -10.58
N ILE A 11 -7.25 5.86 -9.25
CA ILE A 11 -5.95 5.77 -8.53
C ILE A 11 -5.23 4.45 -8.76
N PHE A 12 -5.95 3.43 -9.22
CA PHE A 12 -5.44 2.10 -9.44
C PHE A 12 -5.20 1.86 -10.93
N ASN A 13 -4.01 1.37 -11.29
CA ASN A 13 -3.75 0.86 -12.64
C ASN A 13 -4.31 -0.57 -12.79
N GLU A 14 -4.04 -1.18 -13.95
CA GLU A 14 -4.27 -2.60 -14.19
C GLU A 14 -3.69 -3.48 -13.06
N GLY A 15 -4.51 -4.44 -12.63
CA GLY A 15 -4.12 -5.44 -11.64
C GLY A 15 -4.72 -5.24 -10.24
N TRP A 16 -5.44 -4.15 -9.96
CA TRP A 16 -6.17 -4.00 -8.69
C TRP A 16 -7.67 -4.21 -8.87
N ILE A 17 -8.26 -4.97 -7.94
CA ILE A 17 -9.71 -5.09 -7.74
C ILE A 17 -10.10 -4.12 -6.64
N LEU A 18 -10.83 -3.08 -7.02
CA LEU A 18 -11.36 -2.09 -6.09
C LEU A 18 -12.53 -2.68 -5.28
N LEU A 19 -12.47 -2.57 -3.95
CA LEU A 19 -13.53 -3.01 -3.05
C LEU A 19 -14.40 -1.85 -2.56
N THR A 20 -13.90 -0.61 -2.60
CA THR A 20 -14.63 0.60 -2.22
C THR A 20 -14.16 1.80 -3.02
N ARG A 21 -15.09 2.63 -3.47
CA ARG A 21 -14.82 3.91 -4.15
C ARG A 21 -14.68 5.09 -3.19
N ASN A 22 -14.93 4.86 -1.91
CA ASN A 22 -14.78 5.85 -0.87
C ASN A 22 -13.58 5.48 0.00
N PHE A 23 -12.80 6.50 0.38
CA PHE A 23 -11.76 6.34 1.36
C PHE A 23 -12.38 5.85 2.68
N ARG A 24 -11.74 4.86 3.29
CA ARG A 24 -12.08 4.37 4.63
C ARG A 24 -10.85 3.78 5.29
N ASN A 25 -10.92 3.63 6.61
CA ASN A 25 -9.96 2.77 7.29
C ASN A 25 -10.23 1.30 6.95
N GLY A 26 -9.16 0.57 6.63
CA GLY A 26 -9.23 -0.82 6.23
C GLY A 26 -9.11 -1.03 4.72
N LEU A 27 -9.43 -2.23 4.27
CA LEU A 27 -9.13 -2.69 2.92
C LEU A 27 -9.86 -1.85 1.85
N ILE A 28 -9.09 -1.36 0.88
CA ILE A 28 -9.54 -0.56 -0.27
C ILE A 28 -9.51 -1.39 -1.56
N ALA A 29 -8.40 -2.07 -1.83
CA ALA A 29 -8.23 -2.87 -3.04
C ALA A 29 -7.39 -4.12 -2.77
N LYS A 30 -7.62 -5.15 -3.60
CA LYS A 30 -6.81 -6.38 -3.64
C LYS A 30 -6.17 -6.54 -4.99
N TYR A 31 -4.96 -7.08 -5.03
CA TYR A 31 -4.31 -7.40 -6.29
C TYR A 31 -5.00 -8.60 -6.95
N SER A 32 -5.28 -8.50 -8.25
CA SER A 32 -6.13 -9.42 -9.00
C SER A 32 -5.41 -10.64 -9.50
N LYS A 33 -4.10 -10.53 -9.71
CA LYS A 33 -3.29 -11.64 -10.24
C LYS A 33 -2.80 -12.51 -9.10
N ASP A 34 -2.62 -13.78 -9.43
CA ASP A 34 -2.06 -14.76 -8.53
C ASP A 34 -0.61 -14.42 -8.16
N LEU A 35 -0.30 -14.48 -6.87
CA LEU A 35 1.03 -14.29 -6.30
C LEU A 35 1.44 -15.53 -5.50
N VAL A 36 1.02 -16.71 -5.97
CA VAL A 36 1.33 -18.04 -5.40
C VAL A 36 0.74 -18.23 -3.99
N HIS A 37 1.51 -17.94 -2.95
CA HIS A 37 1.07 -18.03 -1.56
C HIS A 37 0.82 -16.67 -0.92
N TYR A 38 1.04 -15.61 -1.70
CA TYR A 38 0.89 -14.25 -1.25
C TYR A 38 -0.36 -13.63 -1.83
N SER A 39 -0.80 -12.56 -1.20
CA SER A 39 -1.72 -11.60 -1.78
C SER A 39 -1.17 -10.20 -1.53
N ALA A 40 -1.65 -9.22 -2.29
CA ALA A 40 -1.27 -7.85 -2.08
C ALA A 40 -2.53 -6.99 -1.90
N GLU A 41 -2.44 -6.05 -0.97
CA GLU A 41 -3.56 -5.27 -0.48
C GLU A 41 -3.20 -3.79 -0.41
N ILE A 42 -4.17 -2.94 -0.75
CA ILE A 42 -4.14 -1.51 -0.46
C ILE A 42 -5.12 -1.24 0.67
N THR A 43 -4.63 -0.67 1.75
CA THR A 43 -5.40 -0.37 2.96
C THR A 43 -5.39 1.12 3.23
N GLY A 44 -6.56 1.70 3.51
CA GLY A 44 -6.67 3.08 3.97
C GLY A 44 -6.42 3.17 5.46
N LEU A 45 -5.70 4.21 5.87
CA LEU A 45 -5.32 4.47 7.26
C LEU A 45 -5.45 5.96 7.58
N THR A 46 -5.85 6.28 8.81
CA THR A 46 -5.93 7.66 9.32
C THR A 46 -5.02 7.85 10.53
N ARG A 47 -4.34 9.00 10.62
CA ARG A 47 -3.64 9.44 11.83
C ARG A 47 -3.89 10.94 12.03
N GLY A 48 -4.74 11.27 13.00
CA GLY A 48 -5.30 12.62 13.13
C GLY A 48 -6.05 12.99 11.84
N ASP A 49 -5.78 14.17 11.30
CA ASP A 49 -6.39 14.63 10.05
C ASP A 49 -5.75 14.05 8.78
N ASN A 50 -4.61 13.38 8.92
CA ASN A 50 -3.87 12.81 7.81
C ASN A 50 -4.43 11.46 7.39
N LYS A 51 -4.52 11.27 6.07
CA LYS A 51 -4.97 10.02 5.43
C LYS A 51 -3.82 9.40 4.64
N PHE A 52 -3.77 8.08 4.63
CA PHE A 52 -2.70 7.30 4.02
C PHE A 52 -3.30 6.10 3.30
N LEU A 53 -2.60 5.67 2.26
CA LEU A 53 -2.74 4.35 1.68
C LEU A 53 -1.49 3.57 2.00
N ALA A 54 -1.66 2.36 2.52
CA ALA A 54 -0.59 1.41 2.74
C ALA A 54 -0.70 0.27 1.75
N PHE A 55 0.41 -0.02 1.07
CA PHE A 55 0.60 -1.24 0.32
C PHE A 55 1.14 -2.33 1.25
N SER A 56 0.60 -3.54 1.17
CA SER A 56 1.01 -4.66 2.02
C SER A 56 1.01 -5.96 1.24
N ILE A 57 2.03 -6.79 1.48
CA ILE A 57 2.01 -8.21 1.09
C ILE A 57 1.45 -9.01 2.27
N VAL A 58 0.60 -9.97 1.98
CA VAL A 58 -0.09 -10.80 2.96
C VAL A 58 0.17 -12.27 2.67
N TYR A 59 0.59 -13.03 3.68
CA TYR A 59 0.75 -14.48 3.63
C TYR A 59 -0.14 -15.13 4.69
N GLN A 60 -1.03 -16.04 4.27
CA GLN A 60 -1.97 -16.73 5.18
C GLN A 60 -2.73 -15.77 6.12
N GLY A 61 -3.17 -14.63 5.58
CA GLY A 61 -3.92 -13.61 6.33
C GLY A 61 -3.08 -12.73 7.27
N ARG A 62 -1.74 -12.83 7.22
CA ARG A 62 -0.83 -12.01 8.02
C ARG A 62 -0.03 -11.07 7.12
N ILE A 63 0.06 -9.81 7.52
CA ILE A 63 0.86 -8.80 6.81
C ILE A 63 2.35 -9.13 6.99
N ILE A 64 3.10 -9.11 5.90
CA ILE A 64 4.54 -9.19 5.91
C ILE A 64 5.09 -7.78 6.00
N HIS A 65 5.80 -7.50 7.09
CA HIS A 65 6.40 -6.18 7.37
C HIS A 65 7.81 -6.01 6.80
N ASP A 66 8.44 -7.10 6.35
CA ASP A 66 9.77 -7.09 5.75
C ASP A 66 9.67 -7.33 4.23
N PRO A 67 9.51 -6.26 3.42
CA PRO A 67 9.46 -6.38 1.97
C PRO A 67 10.84 -6.64 1.35
N PHE A 68 11.93 -6.58 2.13
CA PHE A 68 13.30 -6.82 1.65
C PHE A 68 13.77 -8.25 1.87
N ASN A 69 12.90 -9.10 2.44
CA ASN A 69 13.21 -10.48 2.75
C ASN A 69 13.61 -11.24 1.47
N HIS A 70 14.75 -11.92 1.49
CA HIS A 70 15.20 -12.73 0.35
C HIS A 70 14.56 -14.13 0.28
N ASN A 71 13.76 -14.50 1.29
CA ASN A 71 13.09 -15.80 1.37
C ASN A 71 11.69 -15.82 0.75
N PHE A 72 11.26 -14.72 0.11
CA PHE A 72 10.05 -14.78 -0.72
C PHE A 72 10.23 -15.86 -1.78
N ILE A 73 9.14 -16.59 -2.05
CA ILE A 73 9.14 -17.51 -3.19
C ILE A 73 9.36 -16.65 -4.43
N SER A 74 10.38 -17.00 -5.21
CA SER A 74 10.72 -16.25 -6.42
C SER A 74 9.57 -16.38 -7.41
N ASP A 75 8.80 -15.30 -7.53
CA ASP A 75 7.72 -15.17 -8.50
C ASP A 75 7.92 -13.88 -9.30
N THR A 76 7.76 -13.96 -10.62
CA THR A 76 8.02 -12.81 -11.50
C THR A 76 7.04 -11.67 -11.23
N GLU A 77 5.78 -11.99 -10.93
CA GLU A 77 4.75 -10.98 -10.73
C GLU A 77 4.86 -10.31 -9.36
N LEU A 78 5.15 -11.07 -8.30
CA LEU A 78 5.46 -10.54 -6.97
C LEU A 78 6.67 -9.61 -7.03
N ASN A 79 7.75 -10.02 -7.69
CA ASN A 79 8.93 -9.19 -7.86
C ASN A 79 8.64 -7.91 -8.64
N ARG A 80 7.81 -7.98 -9.68
CA ARG A 80 7.37 -6.81 -10.45
C ARG A 80 6.54 -5.87 -9.58
N LEU A 81 5.62 -6.43 -8.79
CA LEU A 81 4.73 -5.68 -7.91
C LEU A 81 5.48 -4.96 -6.79
N LEU A 82 6.48 -5.60 -6.18
CA LEU A 82 7.32 -5.00 -5.14
C LEU A 82 8.20 -3.87 -5.67
N LYS A 83 8.74 -4.02 -6.89
CA LYS A 83 9.59 -2.99 -7.52
C LYS A 83 8.80 -1.79 -8.01
N ALA A 84 7.61 -2.03 -8.55
CA ALA A 84 6.78 -1.01 -9.17
C ALA A 84 5.30 -1.36 -8.95
N PRO A 85 4.74 -1.05 -7.76
CA PRO A 85 3.32 -1.26 -7.51
C PRO A 85 2.52 -0.41 -8.51
N PRO A 86 1.55 -0.99 -9.24
CA PRO A 86 0.83 -0.30 -10.30
C PRO A 86 -0.24 0.62 -9.69
N LEU A 87 0.21 1.73 -9.11
CA LEU A 87 -0.62 2.79 -8.53
C LEU A 87 -0.37 4.09 -9.29
N LYS A 88 -1.43 4.85 -9.57
CA LYS A 88 -1.35 6.19 -10.20
C LYS A 88 -1.20 7.31 -9.18
N ILE A 89 -1.31 6.99 -7.89
CA ILE A 89 -1.19 7.94 -6.81
C ILE A 89 0.25 7.95 -6.27
N SER A 90 0.82 9.14 -6.20
CA SER A 90 2.08 9.37 -5.50
C SER A 90 1.77 9.74 -4.06
N GLY A 91 2.48 9.13 -3.10
CA GLY A 91 2.45 9.62 -1.73
C GLY A 91 3.05 11.02 -1.64
N GLU A 92 2.44 11.89 -0.85
CA GLU A 92 3.03 13.16 -0.46
C GLU A 92 4.11 12.97 0.61
N SER A 93 4.89 14.03 0.87
CA SER A 93 5.86 14.06 1.96
C SER A 93 5.21 13.73 3.31
N TRP A 94 5.99 13.13 4.22
CA TRP A 94 5.52 12.88 5.57
C TRP A 94 5.13 14.21 6.23
N PRO A 95 3.96 14.28 6.91
CA PRO A 95 3.57 15.50 7.60
C PRO A 95 4.61 15.85 8.66
N SER A 96 5.11 17.08 8.65
CA SER A 96 6.19 17.52 9.54
C SER A 96 5.84 17.32 11.02
N ASN A 97 4.57 17.50 11.39
CA ASN A 97 4.07 17.24 12.74
C ASN A 97 4.11 15.77 13.17
N LEU A 98 4.33 14.84 12.24
CA LEU A 98 4.51 13.42 12.52
C LEU A 98 5.98 12.98 12.51
N ILE A 99 6.89 13.84 12.03
CA ILE A 99 8.32 13.61 12.02
C ILE A 99 8.87 14.13 13.35
N VAL A 100 9.23 13.22 14.25
CA VAL A 100 9.95 13.58 15.47
C VAL A 100 11.43 13.58 15.15
N ILE A 101 12.00 14.75 14.91
CA ILE A 101 13.45 14.92 14.86
C ILE A 101 13.92 14.96 16.31
N ARG A 102 14.54 13.87 16.76
CA ARG A 102 15.31 13.89 18.00
C ARG A 102 16.72 14.32 17.61
N GLU A 103 17.21 15.41 18.19
CA GLU A 103 18.66 15.63 18.20
C GLU A 103 19.25 14.44 18.97
N GLU A 104 20.17 13.71 18.34
CA GLU A 104 20.95 12.67 19.03
C GLU A 104 21.81 13.38 20.08
N GLU A 105 21.65 13.03 21.36
CA GLU A 105 22.56 13.43 22.45
C GLU A 105 23.92 12.74 22.33
#